data_AF-Q6NYJ1-F1
#
_entry.id   AF-Q6NYJ1-F1
#
_cell.length_a   1.000
_cell.length_b   1.000
_cell.length_c   1.000
_cell.angle_alpha   90.00
_cell.angle_beta   90.00
_cell.angle_gamma   90.00
#
_symmetry.space_group_name_H-M   'P 1'
#
loop_
_entity.id
_entity.type
_entity.pdbx_description
1 polymer ?
#
loop_
_entity_poly.entity_id
_entity_poly.type
_entity_poly.pdbx_seq_one_letter_code
_entity_poly.pdbx_strand_id
1 'polypeptide(L)'
;MNPLCSRCNRVVYPTEKVNCLDKYWHKGCFSCEVCKMTLNMKNYKGFEKRPYCNAHYPKTSFTSVADTPENLRLKQQSKMQSQVLYKEEFEKNKGKGFSVVADTPELQRIKKTQDQISNIKYHEDFEKSRSGGDTPLPLTPQLNTPPAYPSSAASQNYHYEPEPVRPAAAAPPPSSGKRYRAVYDYTAADEDEVSFMDGDMIVDVQQIDEGWMYGRVERTGQQGMLPANYVEAM
;
A
#
# COMPACT_ATOMS: atom_id res chain seq x y z
N MET A 1 2.36 67.66 -16.00
CA MET A 1 0.97 67.35 -15.55
C MET A 1 0.97 67.32 -14.03
N ASN A 2 -0.02 67.94 -13.38
CA ASN A 2 -0.10 67.91 -11.92
C ASN A 2 -0.64 66.54 -11.44
N PRO A 3 -0.10 65.96 -10.35
CA PRO A 3 -0.57 64.68 -9.85
C PRO A 3 -2.00 64.78 -9.32
N LEU A 4 -2.81 63.76 -9.60
CA LEU A 4 -4.20 63.65 -9.14
C LEU A 4 -4.27 62.76 -7.89
N CYS A 5 -5.11 63.14 -6.93
CA CYS A 5 -5.35 62.34 -5.73
C CYS A 5 -6.12 61.08 -6.09
N SER A 6 -5.67 59.92 -5.61
CA SER A 6 -6.35 58.64 -5.88
C SER A 6 -7.67 58.43 -5.14
N ARG A 7 -8.04 59.32 -4.19
CA ARG A 7 -9.31 59.26 -3.48
C ARG A 7 -10.37 60.22 -4.02
N CYS A 8 -9.99 61.48 -4.26
CA CYS A 8 -10.93 62.54 -4.65
C CYS A 8 -10.74 63.00 -6.11
N ASN A 9 -9.75 62.47 -6.82
CA ASN A 9 -9.41 62.79 -8.20
C ASN A 9 -9.15 64.29 -8.47
N ARG A 10 -8.83 65.08 -7.43
CA ARG A 10 -8.42 66.48 -7.55
C ARG A 10 -6.90 66.62 -7.58
N VAL A 11 -6.41 67.74 -8.10
CA VAL A 11 -4.98 68.05 -8.16
C VAL A 11 -4.37 68.11 -6.74
N VAL A 12 -3.21 67.47 -6.57
CA VAL A 12 -2.43 67.46 -5.33
C VAL A 12 -1.23 68.39 -5.49
N TYR A 13 -1.22 69.48 -4.73
CA TYR A 13 -0.09 70.42 -4.72
C TYR A 13 1.08 69.87 -3.87
N PRO A 14 2.33 70.26 -4.17
CA PRO A 14 3.52 69.76 -3.47
C PRO A 14 3.44 69.84 -1.93
N THR A 15 2.80 70.87 -1.38
CA THR A 15 2.64 71.08 0.07
C THR A 15 1.79 70.00 0.75
N GLU A 16 0.75 69.51 0.09
CA GLU A 16 -0.18 68.49 0.62
C GLU A 16 0.07 67.09 0.08
N LYS A 17 1.11 66.94 -0.74
CA LYS A 17 1.38 65.70 -1.47
C LYS A 17 1.88 64.59 -0.55
N VAL A 18 1.14 63.49 -0.53
CA VAL A 18 1.54 62.23 0.08
C VAL A 18 1.69 61.19 -1.03
N ASN A 19 2.89 60.64 -1.18
CA ASN A 19 3.18 59.57 -2.14
C ASN A 19 3.07 58.22 -1.43
N CYS A 20 2.15 57.37 -1.85
CA CYS A 20 1.94 56.05 -1.25
C CYS A 20 1.33 55.10 -2.27
N LEU A 21 1.82 53.84 -2.32
CA LEU A 21 1.35 52.80 -3.24
C LEU A 21 1.35 53.25 -4.72
N ASP A 22 2.45 53.88 -5.14
CA ASP A 22 2.65 54.45 -6.49
C ASP A 22 1.56 55.44 -6.93
N LYS A 23 0.92 56.07 -5.94
CA LYS A 23 -0.21 57.00 -6.11
C LYS A 23 0.02 58.26 -5.28
N TYR A 24 -0.65 59.34 -5.69
CA TYR A 24 -0.64 60.60 -4.98
C TYR A 24 -1.92 60.76 -4.17
N TRP A 25 -1.81 61.35 -2.99
CA TRP A 25 -2.91 61.56 -2.04
C TRP A 25 -2.76 62.95 -1.41
N HIS A 26 -3.87 63.63 -1.12
CA HIS A 26 -3.84 64.75 -0.16
C HIS A 26 -3.60 64.20 1.26
N LYS A 27 -2.96 64.97 2.13
CA LYS A 27 -2.78 64.62 3.56
C LYS A 27 -4.09 64.19 4.22
N GLY A 28 -5.20 64.88 3.94
CA GLY A 28 -6.53 64.52 4.46
C GLY A 28 -7.23 63.38 3.70
N CYS A 29 -6.85 63.13 2.45
CA CYS A 29 -7.41 62.03 1.67
C CYS A 29 -6.77 60.69 2.01
N PHE A 30 -5.54 60.70 2.51
CA PHE A 30 -4.83 59.49 2.92
C PHE A 30 -5.42 58.93 4.22
N SER A 31 -6.47 58.12 4.11
CA SER A 31 -7.17 57.51 5.23
C SER A 31 -7.49 56.05 4.98
N CYS A 32 -7.69 55.27 6.04
CA CYS A 32 -8.11 53.88 5.92
C CYS A 32 -9.44 53.76 5.15
N GLU A 33 -9.53 52.84 4.20
CA GLU A 33 -10.76 52.58 3.44
C GLU A 33 -11.96 52.24 4.34
N VAL A 34 -11.71 51.51 5.43
CA VAL A 34 -12.76 50.99 6.33
C VAL A 34 -13.16 52.03 7.37
N CYS A 35 -12.24 52.49 8.22
CA CYS A 35 -12.57 53.42 9.30
C CYS A 35 -12.44 54.90 8.95
N LYS A 36 -11.98 55.25 7.74
CA LYS A 36 -11.75 56.64 7.30
C LYS A 36 -10.80 57.45 8.20
N MET A 37 -10.10 56.80 9.12
CA MET A 37 -9.09 57.43 9.97
C MET A 37 -7.91 57.87 9.12
N THR A 38 -7.50 59.13 9.26
CA THR A 38 -6.32 59.68 8.57
C THR A 38 -5.09 58.86 8.93
N LEU A 39 -4.44 58.33 7.90
CA LEU A 39 -3.21 57.57 8.02
C LEU A 39 -2.02 58.51 7.81
N ASN A 40 -0.85 58.05 8.18
CA ASN A 40 0.43 58.70 7.95
C ASN A 40 1.41 57.64 7.42
N MET A 41 2.59 58.07 6.99
CA MET A 41 3.56 57.16 6.38
C MET A 41 4.08 56.07 7.34
N LYS A 42 3.85 56.21 8.66
CA LYS A 42 4.28 55.25 9.70
C LYS A 42 3.19 54.25 10.09
N ASN A 43 1.91 54.61 10.02
CA ASN A 43 0.79 53.83 10.56
C ASN A 43 -0.04 53.10 9.49
N TYR A 44 0.24 53.34 8.20
CA TYR A 44 -0.49 52.73 7.11
C TYR A 44 0.03 51.33 6.80
N LYS A 45 -0.86 50.46 6.34
CA LYS A 45 -0.52 49.21 5.65
C LYS A 45 -1.21 49.21 4.30
N GLY A 46 -0.45 48.91 3.24
CA GLY A 46 -0.99 48.87 1.89
C GLY A 46 -1.46 47.47 1.50
N PHE A 47 -2.67 47.35 1.01
CA PHE A 47 -3.21 46.13 0.41
C PHE A 47 -3.93 46.52 -0.89
N GLU A 48 -3.65 45.84 -2.01
CA GLU A 48 -4.24 46.12 -3.33
C GLU A 48 -4.22 47.62 -3.76
N LYS A 49 -3.09 48.31 -3.55
CA LYS A 49 -2.93 49.75 -3.86
C LYS A 49 -3.88 50.69 -3.09
N ARG A 50 -4.44 50.22 -1.97
CA ARG A 50 -5.27 51.00 -1.04
C ARG A 50 -4.65 51.04 0.38
N PRO A 51 -4.77 52.17 1.10
CA PRO A 51 -4.23 52.28 2.44
C PRO A 51 -5.24 51.81 3.51
N TYR A 52 -4.76 51.00 4.46
CA TYR A 52 -5.51 50.49 5.61
C TYR A 52 -4.80 50.85 6.92
N CYS A 53 -5.55 50.95 8.03
CA CYS A 53 -4.95 51.01 9.36
C CYS A 53 -4.49 49.62 9.81
N ASN A 54 -3.67 49.56 10.87
CA ASN A 54 -3.22 48.28 11.44
C ASN A 54 -4.37 47.31 11.80
N ALA A 55 -5.52 47.84 12.23
CA ALA A 55 -6.67 47.04 12.62
C ALA A 55 -7.46 46.47 11.43
N HIS A 56 -7.55 47.20 10.32
CA HIS A 56 -8.33 46.82 9.13
C HIS A 56 -7.47 46.30 7.97
N TYR A 57 -6.16 46.16 8.16
CA TYR A 57 -5.29 45.55 7.17
C TYR A 57 -5.68 44.08 6.99
N PRO A 58 -6.04 43.64 5.77
CA PRO A 58 -6.28 42.23 5.48
C PRO A 58 -4.99 41.47 5.75
N LYS A 59 -4.90 40.84 6.93
CA LYS A 59 -3.80 39.92 7.24
C LYS A 59 -4.01 38.73 6.31
N THR A 60 -3.16 38.60 5.30
CA THR A 60 -3.14 37.44 4.43
C THR A 60 -2.85 36.20 5.28
N SER A 61 -3.91 35.55 5.76
CA SER A 61 -3.80 34.25 6.41
C SER A 61 -3.84 33.22 5.29
N PHE A 62 -2.68 32.64 5.00
CA PHE A 62 -2.64 31.42 4.22
C PHE A 62 -3.10 30.30 5.16
N THR A 63 -4.21 29.64 4.80
CA THR A 63 -4.56 28.35 5.39
C THR A 63 -3.93 27.29 4.50
N SER A 64 -3.05 26.44 5.05
CA SER A 64 -2.56 25.27 4.31
C SER A 64 -3.76 24.38 3.98
N VAL A 65 -3.81 23.87 2.75
CA VAL A 65 -4.86 22.93 2.34
C VAL A 65 -4.67 21.66 3.17
N ALA A 66 -5.58 21.42 4.13
CA ALA A 66 -5.48 20.27 5.03
C ALA A 66 -5.62 18.93 4.28
N ASP A 67 -6.44 18.92 3.23
CA ASP A 67 -6.75 17.71 2.45
C ASP A 67 -5.97 17.70 1.13
N THR A 68 -4.64 17.73 1.20
CA THR A 68 -3.83 17.37 0.02
C THR A 68 -4.07 15.90 -0.34
N PRO A 69 -3.99 15.52 -1.63
CA PRO A 69 -4.13 14.11 -2.02
C PRO A 69 -3.14 13.18 -1.30
N GLU A 70 -1.97 13.70 -0.92
CA GLU A 70 -0.98 13.02 -0.10
C GLU A 70 -1.47 12.79 1.35
N ASN A 71 -2.00 13.81 2.01
CA ASN A 71 -2.57 13.67 3.37
C ASN A 71 -3.72 12.66 3.41
N LEU A 72 -4.56 12.63 2.37
CA LEU A 72 -5.64 11.65 2.25
C LEU A 72 -5.11 10.22 2.13
N ARG A 73 -4.08 10.00 1.33
CA ARG A 73 -3.43 8.68 1.17
C ARG A 73 -2.80 8.20 2.48
N LEU A 74 -2.06 9.06 3.17
CA LEU A 74 -1.46 8.73 4.47
C LEU A 74 -2.52 8.39 5.51
N LYS A 75 -3.62 9.14 5.54
CA LYS A 75 -4.75 8.87 6.43
C LYS A 75 -5.42 7.53 6.13
N GLN A 76 -5.58 7.17 4.86
CA GLN A 76 -6.12 5.87 4.45
C GLN A 76 -5.16 4.73 4.81
N GLN A 77 -3.87 4.87 4.53
CA GLN A 77 -2.84 3.90 4.88
C GLN A 77 -2.80 3.65 6.38
N SER A 78 -2.78 4.71 7.19
CA SER A 78 -2.81 4.64 8.66
C SER A 78 -4.05 3.92 9.17
N LYS A 79 -5.23 4.17 8.59
CA LYS A 79 -6.46 3.44 8.93
C LYS A 79 -6.33 1.95 8.63
N MET A 80 -5.88 1.58 7.43
CA MET A 80 -5.73 0.17 7.04
C MET A 80 -4.69 -0.58 7.88
N GLN A 81 -3.61 0.09 8.27
CA GLN A 81 -2.56 -0.49 9.11
C GLN A 81 -2.92 -0.53 10.61
N SER A 82 -3.93 0.22 11.04
CA SER A 82 -4.29 0.28 12.45
C SER A 82 -4.87 -1.06 12.93
N GLN A 83 -4.26 -1.61 13.98
CA GLN A 83 -4.78 -2.82 14.64
C GLN A 83 -6.11 -2.57 15.37
N VAL A 84 -6.49 -1.31 15.61
CA VAL A 84 -7.75 -0.95 16.28
C VAL A 84 -8.95 -1.38 15.44
N LEU A 85 -8.96 -1.05 14.14
CA LEU A 85 -10.03 -1.48 13.23
C LEU A 85 -10.05 -3.01 13.08
N TYR A 86 -8.88 -3.64 13.05
CA TYR A 86 -8.78 -5.10 13.01
C TYR A 86 -9.42 -5.76 14.25
N LYS A 87 -9.11 -5.24 15.45
CA LYS A 87 -9.67 -5.74 16.71
C LYS A 87 -11.18 -5.46 16.82
N GLU A 88 -11.64 -4.29 16.39
CA GLU A 88 -13.06 -3.92 16.38
C GLU A 88 -13.87 -4.82 15.42
N GLU A 89 -13.37 -5.07 14.21
CA GLU A 89 -14.01 -5.98 13.26
C GLU A 89 -14.01 -7.42 13.79
N PHE A 90 -12.91 -7.85 14.41
CA PHE A 90 -12.85 -9.14 15.09
C PHE A 90 -13.92 -9.23 16.18
N GLU A 91 -14.05 -8.23 17.06
CA GLU A 91 -15.06 -8.21 18.12
C GLU A 91 -16.50 -8.21 17.59
N LYS A 92 -16.80 -7.45 16.52
CA LYS A 92 -18.11 -7.46 15.85
C LYS A 92 -18.46 -8.80 15.23
N ASN A 93 -17.47 -9.53 14.74
CA ASN A 93 -17.66 -10.85 14.15
C ASN A 93 -17.56 -11.98 15.19
N LYS A 94 -16.98 -11.73 16.37
CA LYS A 94 -16.75 -12.71 17.46
C LYS A 94 -18.04 -13.33 18.04
N GLY A 95 -19.22 -12.83 17.70
CA GLY A 95 -20.51 -13.44 18.05
C GLY A 95 -21.42 -13.75 16.86
N LYS A 96 -21.04 -13.35 15.64
CA LYS A 96 -21.70 -13.76 14.41
C LYS A 96 -21.08 -15.10 14.05
N GLY A 97 -21.66 -16.17 14.58
CA GLY A 97 -21.15 -17.53 14.43
C GLY A 97 -20.59 -17.76 13.04
N PHE A 98 -19.38 -18.32 12.98
CA PHE A 98 -18.69 -18.71 11.76
C PHE A 98 -19.66 -19.45 10.84
N SER A 99 -20.25 -18.71 9.91
CA SER A 99 -20.95 -19.28 8.77
C SER A 99 -19.84 -19.89 7.95
N VAL A 100 -19.68 -21.22 8.03
CA VAL A 100 -18.88 -21.98 7.07
C VAL A 100 -19.21 -21.38 5.72
N VAL A 101 -18.22 -20.80 5.04
CA VAL A 101 -18.39 -20.17 3.74
C VAL A 101 -18.95 -21.26 2.83
N ALA A 102 -20.29 -21.29 2.69
CA ALA A 102 -21.00 -22.43 2.10
C ALA A 102 -20.64 -22.61 0.63
N ASP A 103 -20.04 -21.58 0.04
CA ASP A 103 -19.69 -21.49 -1.36
C ASP A 103 -18.23 -21.01 -1.52
N THR A 104 -17.25 -21.72 -0.95
CA THR A 104 -15.88 -21.55 -1.45
C THR A 104 -15.83 -22.03 -2.91
N PRO A 105 -15.03 -21.39 -3.79
CA PRO A 105 -14.88 -21.85 -5.17
C PRO A 105 -14.46 -23.32 -5.27
N GLU A 106 -13.72 -23.80 -4.26
CA GLU A 106 -13.31 -25.20 -4.14
C GLU A 106 -14.49 -26.13 -3.83
N LEU A 107 -15.35 -25.79 -2.87
CA LEU A 107 -16.56 -26.56 -2.58
C LEU A 107 -17.49 -26.60 -3.80
N GLN A 108 -17.61 -25.49 -4.53
CA GLN A 108 -18.38 -25.45 -5.77
C GLN A 108 -17.79 -26.34 -6.86
N ARG A 109 -16.46 -26.36 -7.01
CA ARG A 109 -15.76 -27.23 -7.96
C ARG A 109 -15.96 -28.70 -7.60
N ILE A 110 -15.76 -29.07 -6.33
CA ILE A 110 -15.94 -30.44 -5.82
C ILE A 110 -17.37 -30.91 -6.03
N LYS A 111 -18.36 -30.08 -5.69
CA LYS A 111 -19.79 -30.40 -5.89
C LYS A 111 -20.12 -30.63 -7.36
N LYS A 112 -19.62 -29.76 -8.25
CA LYS A 112 -19.81 -29.92 -9.70
C LYS A 112 -19.17 -31.19 -10.24
N THR A 113 -17.94 -31.49 -9.82
CA THR A 113 -17.23 -32.72 -10.21
C THR A 113 -17.95 -33.96 -9.67
N GLN A 114 -18.44 -33.92 -8.42
CA GLN A 114 -19.23 -34.99 -7.82
C GLN A 114 -20.53 -35.23 -8.61
N ASP A 115 -21.27 -34.17 -8.94
CA ASP A 115 -22.50 -34.26 -9.71
C ASP A 115 -22.24 -34.89 -11.09
N GLN A 116 -21.15 -34.50 -11.76
CA GLN A 116 -20.74 -35.04 -13.07
C GLN A 116 -20.32 -36.51 -13.03
N ILE A 117 -19.65 -36.96 -11.97
CA ILE A 117 -19.16 -38.35 -11.83
C ILE A 117 -20.26 -39.27 -11.28
N SER A 118 -21.30 -38.71 -10.63
CA SER A 118 -22.32 -39.53 -9.97
C SER A 118 -23.13 -40.37 -10.97
N ASN A 119 -23.13 -41.69 -10.75
CA ASN A 119 -23.97 -42.63 -11.53
C ASN A 119 -25.47 -42.32 -11.42
N ILE A 120 -25.90 -41.70 -10.32
CA ILE A 120 -27.29 -41.30 -10.10
C ILE A 120 -27.68 -40.21 -11.10
N LYS A 121 -26.87 -39.16 -11.27
CA LYS A 121 -27.13 -38.12 -12.27
C LYS A 121 -27.08 -38.67 -13.69
N TYR A 122 -26.08 -39.52 -13.98
CA TYR A 122 -25.98 -40.21 -15.26
C TYR A 122 -27.25 -41.01 -15.58
N HIS A 123 -27.80 -41.75 -14.60
CA HIS A 123 -29.01 -42.54 -14.76
C HIS A 123 -30.26 -41.66 -14.88
N GLU A 124 -30.40 -40.62 -14.05
CA GLU A 124 -31.51 -39.65 -14.14
C GLU A 124 -31.55 -38.98 -15.51
N ASP A 125 -30.42 -38.53 -16.03
CA ASP A 125 -30.32 -37.84 -17.31
C ASP A 125 -30.51 -38.81 -18.50
N PHE A 126 -30.10 -40.07 -18.35
CA PHE A 126 -30.42 -41.15 -19.28
C PHE A 126 -31.93 -41.47 -19.32
N GLU A 127 -32.61 -41.52 -18.17
CA GLU A 127 -34.05 -41.75 -18.13
C GLU A 127 -34.86 -40.56 -18.66
N LYS A 128 -34.42 -39.33 -18.41
CA LYS A 128 -35.02 -38.11 -18.99
C LYS A 128 -34.88 -38.05 -20.51
N SER A 129 -33.71 -38.41 -21.06
CA SER A 129 -33.54 -38.48 -22.51
C SER A 129 -34.32 -39.64 -23.14
N ARG A 130 -34.53 -40.73 -22.41
CA ARG A 130 -35.38 -41.86 -22.87
C ARG A 130 -36.88 -41.55 -22.86
N SER A 131 -37.35 -40.60 -22.05
CA SER A 131 -38.76 -40.22 -21.96
C SER A 131 -39.19 -39.11 -22.95
N GLY A 132 -38.25 -38.55 -23.70
CA GLY A 132 -38.50 -37.55 -24.74
C GLY A 132 -38.18 -38.04 -26.16
N GLY A 133 -39.04 -38.89 -26.72
CA GLY A 133 -39.19 -39.03 -28.18
C GLY A 133 -38.08 -39.78 -28.94
N ASP A 134 -38.34 -41.06 -29.20
CA ASP A 134 -38.14 -41.72 -30.50
C ASP A 134 -36.82 -41.45 -31.24
N THR A 135 -35.71 -42.05 -30.80
CA THR A 135 -34.58 -42.32 -31.70
C THR A 135 -33.82 -43.58 -31.27
N PRO A 136 -33.60 -44.57 -32.16
CA PRO A 136 -32.88 -45.79 -31.83
C PRO A 136 -31.43 -45.52 -31.39
N LEU A 137 -31.03 -46.17 -30.30
CA LEU A 137 -29.70 -46.14 -29.70
C LEU A 137 -28.59 -46.38 -30.74
N PRO A 138 -27.57 -45.51 -30.87
CA PRO A 138 -26.37 -45.85 -31.60
C PRO A 138 -25.60 -46.93 -30.82
N LEU A 139 -25.18 -47.95 -31.57
CA LEU A 139 -24.35 -49.07 -31.15
C LEU A 139 -23.16 -48.60 -30.29
N THR A 140 -22.93 -49.34 -29.19
CA THR A 140 -21.78 -49.32 -28.29
C THR A 140 -20.53 -48.59 -28.82
N PRO A 141 -20.06 -47.52 -28.14
CA PRO A 141 -18.67 -47.11 -28.28
C PRO A 141 -17.79 -48.24 -27.72
N GLN A 142 -16.92 -48.74 -28.60
CA GLN A 142 -15.92 -49.76 -28.35
C GLN A 142 -15.21 -49.52 -27.02
N LEU A 143 -14.99 -50.62 -26.28
CA LEU A 143 -14.15 -50.70 -25.10
C LEU A 143 -12.74 -50.22 -25.47
N ASN A 144 -12.47 -48.94 -25.29
CA ASN A 144 -11.12 -48.40 -25.37
C ASN A 144 -10.39 -48.90 -24.11
N THR A 145 -9.73 -50.05 -24.27
CA THR A 145 -8.78 -50.60 -23.31
C THR A 145 -7.78 -49.51 -22.92
N PRO A 146 -7.64 -49.16 -21.63
CA PRO A 146 -6.64 -48.21 -21.20
C PRO A 146 -5.23 -48.75 -21.51
N PRO A 147 -4.24 -47.89 -21.81
CA PRO A 147 -2.87 -48.34 -21.97
C PRO A 147 -2.39 -49.05 -20.69
N ALA A 148 -1.70 -50.19 -20.87
CA ALA A 148 -1.21 -51.02 -19.77
C ALA A 148 -0.24 -50.26 -18.87
N TYR A 149 -0.58 -50.14 -17.58
CA TYR A 149 0.32 -49.63 -16.55
C TYR A 149 1.00 -50.81 -15.85
N PRO A 150 2.34 -50.80 -15.66
CA PRO A 150 3.06 -51.89 -15.02
C PRO A 150 2.72 -52.01 -13.53
N SER A 151 2.49 -53.24 -13.07
CA SER A 151 2.16 -53.57 -11.69
C SER A 151 3.40 -53.54 -10.79
N SER A 152 3.41 -52.67 -9.78
CA SER A 152 4.18 -52.89 -8.55
C SER A 152 3.38 -52.39 -7.36
N ALA A 153 3.10 -53.30 -6.44
CA ALA A 153 2.40 -53.09 -5.20
C ALA A 153 3.13 -52.05 -4.32
N ALA A 154 2.45 -50.95 -3.96
CA ALA A 154 2.75 -50.17 -2.77
C ALA A 154 1.58 -49.21 -2.46
N SER A 155 1.04 -49.36 -1.26
CA SER A 155 0.14 -48.48 -0.51
C SER A 155 -0.13 -47.08 -1.08
N GLN A 156 -1.39 -46.80 -1.44
CA GLN A 156 -1.84 -45.43 -1.70
C GLN A 156 -1.96 -44.67 -0.38
N ASN A 157 -0.90 -43.91 -0.08
CA ASN A 157 -0.87 -42.88 0.95
C ASN A 157 -1.70 -41.69 0.45
N TYR A 158 -2.66 -41.20 1.25
CA TYR A 158 -3.44 -40.01 0.94
C TYR A 158 -2.48 -38.82 0.75
N HIS A 159 -2.40 -38.31 -0.48
CA HIS A 159 -1.57 -37.15 -0.80
C HIS A 159 -2.33 -35.88 -0.40
N TYR A 160 -1.91 -35.25 0.69
CA TYR A 160 -2.33 -33.92 1.11
C TYR A 160 -1.83 -32.92 0.06
N GLU A 161 -2.74 -32.20 -0.60
CA GLU A 161 -2.39 -31.07 -1.47
C GLU A 161 -2.08 -29.87 -0.55
N PRO A 162 -0.81 -29.42 -0.45
CA PRO A 162 -0.49 -28.26 0.37
C PRO A 162 -1.16 -27.02 -0.23
N GLU A 163 -1.52 -26.06 0.65
CA GLU A 163 -2.02 -24.74 0.27
C GLU A 163 -1.24 -24.14 -0.90
N PRO A 164 -1.85 -23.29 -1.76
CA PRO A 164 -1.15 -22.63 -2.84
C PRO A 164 0.06 -21.91 -2.26
N VAL A 165 1.22 -22.53 -2.44
CA VAL A 165 2.50 -21.95 -2.07
C VAL A 165 2.55 -20.67 -2.88
N ARG A 166 2.40 -19.52 -2.20
CA ARG A 166 2.80 -18.21 -2.75
C ARG A 166 4.06 -18.50 -3.55
N PRO A 167 4.13 -18.16 -4.85
CA PRO A 167 5.22 -18.61 -5.69
C PRO A 167 6.48 -18.42 -4.89
N ALA A 168 7.12 -19.53 -4.49
CA ALA A 168 8.34 -19.46 -3.71
C ALA A 168 9.20 -18.57 -4.56
N ALA A 169 9.48 -17.36 -4.06
CA ALA A 169 10.20 -16.35 -4.80
C ALA A 169 11.37 -17.09 -5.42
N ALA A 170 11.35 -17.18 -6.76
CA ALA A 170 12.16 -18.14 -7.51
C ALA A 170 13.52 -18.20 -6.85
N ALA A 171 13.88 -19.37 -6.29
CA ALA A 171 15.10 -19.52 -5.52
C ALA A 171 16.18 -18.79 -6.30
N PRO A 172 16.82 -17.75 -5.71
CA PRO A 172 17.79 -16.97 -6.44
C PRO A 172 18.76 -17.96 -7.08
N PRO A 173 19.12 -17.78 -8.37
CA PRO A 173 20.07 -18.67 -9.03
C PRO A 173 21.27 -18.83 -8.09
N PRO A 174 21.86 -20.04 -7.93
CA PRO A 174 22.91 -20.29 -6.94
C PRO A 174 23.92 -19.17 -7.04
N SER A 175 23.87 -18.28 -6.05
CA SER A 175 24.54 -17.00 -6.10
C SER A 175 26.02 -17.33 -5.99
N SER A 176 26.65 -17.35 -7.15
CA SER A 176 28.06 -17.45 -7.42
C SER A 176 28.93 -16.96 -6.25
N GLY A 177 29.39 -17.91 -5.44
CA GLY A 177 30.73 -17.99 -4.85
C GLY A 177 31.17 -16.96 -3.82
N LYS A 178 30.35 -15.97 -3.43
CA LYS A 178 30.77 -15.01 -2.41
C LYS A 178 30.65 -15.62 -1.01
N ARG A 179 31.79 -15.77 -0.36
CA ARG A 179 31.91 -16.25 1.02
C ARG A 179 32.28 -15.08 1.92
N TYR A 180 31.72 -15.06 3.11
CA TYR A 180 31.99 -14.05 4.11
C TYR A 180 32.56 -14.71 5.37
N ARG A 181 33.46 -14.00 6.06
CA ARG A 181 34.00 -14.38 7.36
C ARG A 181 33.34 -13.52 8.44
N ALA A 182 32.82 -14.13 9.49
CA ALA A 182 32.41 -13.39 10.69
C ALA A 182 33.64 -12.78 11.37
N VAL A 183 33.58 -11.50 11.69
CA VAL A 183 34.65 -10.73 12.39
C VAL A 183 34.34 -10.60 13.88
N TYR A 184 33.09 -10.87 14.28
CA TYR A 184 32.61 -10.79 15.65
C TYR A 184 31.60 -11.89 15.94
N ASP A 185 31.45 -12.24 17.22
CA ASP A 185 30.38 -13.10 17.71
C ASP A 185 29.02 -12.39 17.60
N TYR A 186 27.99 -13.12 17.19
CA TYR A 186 26.61 -12.65 17.13
C TYR A 186 25.63 -13.73 17.60
N THR A 187 24.69 -13.32 18.44
CA THR A 187 23.60 -14.17 18.94
C THR A 187 22.30 -13.68 18.33
N ALA A 188 21.56 -14.58 17.69
CA ALA A 188 20.27 -14.29 17.08
C ALA A 188 19.29 -13.72 18.11
N ALA A 189 18.65 -12.60 17.76
CA ALA A 189 17.62 -11.96 18.57
C ALA A 189 16.23 -12.57 18.33
N ASP A 190 15.97 -13.02 17.10
CA ASP A 190 14.69 -13.54 16.62
C ASP A 190 14.85 -14.88 15.85
N GLU A 191 13.73 -15.56 15.56
CA GLU A 191 13.69 -16.88 14.92
C GLU A 191 14.19 -16.87 13.45
N ASP A 192 14.19 -15.71 12.81
CA ASP A 192 14.62 -15.48 11.44
C ASP A 192 16.10 -15.04 11.32
N GLU A 193 16.81 -14.90 12.45
CA GLU A 193 18.24 -14.54 12.52
C GLU A 193 19.15 -15.77 12.76
N VAL A 194 20.44 -15.65 12.41
CA VAL A 194 21.44 -16.70 12.66
C VAL A 194 22.49 -16.29 13.68
N SER A 195 22.83 -17.21 14.58
CA SER A 195 23.94 -17.03 15.52
C SER A 195 25.25 -17.57 14.93
N PHE A 196 26.34 -16.81 15.04
CA PHE A 196 27.66 -17.18 14.54
C PHE A 196 28.77 -16.66 15.46
N MET A 197 29.95 -17.24 15.36
CA MET A 197 31.13 -16.87 16.16
C MET A 197 32.19 -16.22 15.28
N ASP A 198 33.11 -15.46 15.87
CA ASP A 198 34.28 -14.91 15.20
C ASP A 198 35.00 -16.02 14.43
N GLY A 199 35.23 -15.74 13.15
CA GLY A 199 35.85 -16.65 12.21
C GLY A 199 34.94 -17.68 11.53
N ASP A 200 33.63 -17.72 11.83
CA ASP A 200 32.66 -18.56 11.12
C ASP A 200 32.54 -18.13 9.64
N MET A 201 32.33 -19.12 8.76
CA MET A 201 32.13 -18.91 7.32
C MET A 201 30.65 -18.83 6.98
N ILE A 202 30.28 -17.83 6.19
CA ILE A 202 28.90 -17.60 5.75
C ILE A 202 28.84 -17.70 4.23
N VAL A 203 27.94 -18.57 3.77
CA VAL A 203 27.73 -18.90 2.35
C VAL A 203 26.30 -18.57 1.94
N ASP A 204 26.01 -18.64 0.63
CA ASP A 204 24.70 -18.32 0.06
C ASP A 204 24.20 -16.91 0.42
N VAL A 205 25.11 -15.93 0.48
CA VAL A 205 24.81 -14.58 0.99
C VAL A 205 24.01 -13.75 -0.01
N GLN A 206 22.88 -13.21 0.45
CA GLN A 206 22.03 -12.27 -0.27
C GLN A 206 21.89 -10.98 0.54
N GLN A 207 22.28 -9.83 -0.03
CA GLN A 207 22.01 -8.53 0.60
C GLN A 207 20.53 -8.21 0.47
N ILE A 208 19.86 -7.93 1.60
CA ILE A 208 18.45 -7.54 1.65
C ILE A 208 18.35 -6.02 1.82
N ASP A 209 19.13 -5.45 2.74
CA ASP A 209 19.10 -4.03 3.08
C ASP A 209 20.52 -3.53 3.45
N GLU A 210 20.71 -2.22 3.62
CA GLU A 210 22.01 -1.58 3.89
C GLU A 210 22.65 -2.03 5.23
N GLY A 211 21.86 -2.59 6.16
CA GLY A 211 22.35 -3.09 7.45
C GLY A 211 22.27 -4.61 7.64
N TRP A 212 21.53 -5.31 6.78
CA TRP A 212 21.18 -6.72 6.99
C TRP A 212 21.37 -7.55 5.72
N MET A 213 21.91 -8.74 5.90
CA MET A 213 22.09 -9.73 4.85
C MET A 213 21.52 -11.08 5.28
N TYR A 214 21.12 -11.90 4.32
CA TYR A 214 20.70 -13.27 4.55
C TYR A 214 21.84 -14.21 4.19
N GLY A 215 22.08 -15.24 4.99
CA GLY A 215 23.14 -16.20 4.72
C GLY A 215 22.98 -17.50 5.47
N ARG A 216 23.84 -18.46 5.12
CA ARG A 216 23.97 -19.75 5.79
C ARG A 216 25.29 -19.81 6.55
N VAL A 217 25.25 -20.09 7.84
CA VAL A 217 26.45 -20.35 8.65
C VAL A 217 26.94 -21.78 8.35
N GLU A 218 28.17 -21.94 7.88
CA GLU A 218 28.72 -23.24 7.47
C GLU A 218 28.89 -24.19 8.67
N ARG A 219 29.22 -23.65 9.85
CA ARG A 219 29.42 -24.42 11.09
C ARG A 219 28.13 -25.04 11.64
N THR A 220 27.04 -24.27 11.71
CA THR A 220 25.76 -24.72 12.29
C THR A 220 24.77 -25.22 11.25
N GLY A 221 24.98 -24.88 9.97
CA GLY A 221 24.05 -25.15 8.88
C GLY A 221 22.80 -24.26 8.88
N GLN A 222 22.64 -23.38 9.89
CA GLN A 222 21.48 -22.51 10.03
C GLN A 222 21.49 -21.40 8.97
N GLN A 223 20.29 -21.02 8.52
CA GLN A 223 20.07 -19.97 7.55
C GLN A 223 19.15 -18.91 8.13
N GLY A 224 19.44 -17.65 7.85
CA GLY A 224 18.68 -16.52 8.39
C GLY A 224 19.38 -15.20 8.14
N MET A 225 18.83 -14.16 8.75
CA MET A 225 19.31 -12.80 8.70
C MET A 225 20.52 -12.62 9.63
N LEU A 226 21.45 -11.79 9.20
CA LEU A 226 22.64 -11.41 9.95
C LEU A 226 23.06 -9.97 9.64
N PRO A 227 23.65 -9.27 10.61
CA PRO A 227 24.08 -7.89 10.43
C PRO A 227 25.30 -7.81 9.49
N ALA A 228 25.18 -6.97 8.46
CA ALA A 228 26.20 -6.86 7.40
C ALA A 228 27.55 -6.34 7.90
N ASN A 229 27.57 -5.60 9.00
CA ASN A 229 28.77 -5.03 9.61
C ASN A 229 29.53 -6.02 10.52
N TYR A 230 29.00 -7.21 10.76
CA TYR A 230 29.65 -8.25 11.56
C TYR A 230 30.44 -9.24 10.70
N VAL A 231 30.41 -9.07 9.38
CA VAL A 231 31.02 -10.01 8.43
C VAL A 231 31.81 -9.27 7.37
N GLU A 232 32.88 -9.89 6.90
CA GLU A 232 33.78 -9.36 5.89
C GLU A 232 33.81 -10.29 4.67
N ALA A 233 33.81 -9.71 3.47
CA ALA A 233 33.94 -10.48 2.23
C ALA A 233 35.36 -11.03 2.10
N MET A 234 35.50 -12.31 1.74
CA MET A 234 36.78 -12.91 1.35
C MET A 234 37.15 -12.64 -0.12
#